data_AF-A0A482VJT7-F1
#
_entry.id   AF-A0A482VJT7-F1
#
_cell.length_a   1.000
_cell.length_b   1.000
_cell.length_c   1.000
_cell.angle_alpha   90.00
_cell.angle_beta   90.00
_cell.angle_gamma   90.00
#
_symmetry.space_group_name_H-M   'P 1'
#
loop_
_entity.id
_entity.type
_entity.pdbx_description
1 polymer ?
#
loop_
_entity_poly.entity_id
_entity_poly.type
_entity_poly.pdbx_seq_one_letter_code
_entity_poly.pdbx_strand_id
1 'polypeptide(L)'
;ELADIHLIYGESRGNAREAVRRYQGRFPDRRLPSVKMFLNIHRRLRETGKLLPDRRERGSQRPDRILNTEEVVLDAVYENPSICIRRLSGRFDVSLWTIWRTLHEQLLYPYHVQRVQALRPTDFVPRRAFCEW
;
A
#
# COMPACT_ATOMS: atom_id res chain seq x y z
N GLU A 1 10.92 11.36 -25.30
CA GLU A 1 9.56 11.92 -25.15
C GLU A 1 9.44 12.91 -23.98
N LEU A 2 9.43 12.51 -22.71
CA LEU A 2 9.18 13.46 -21.59
C LEU A 2 10.23 14.59 -21.47
N ALA A 3 11.50 14.26 -21.70
CA ALA A 3 12.58 15.24 -21.75
C ALA A 3 12.40 16.24 -22.90
N ASP A 4 12.03 15.74 -24.09
CA ASP A 4 11.76 16.58 -25.28
C ASP A 4 10.59 17.54 -25.04
N ILE A 5 9.53 17.05 -24.37
CA ILE A 5 8.37 17.87 -23.97
C ILE A 5 8.80 18.98 -23.02
N HIS A 6 9.64 18.67 -22.03
CA HIS A 6 10.12 19.65 -21.08
C HIS A 6 11.07 20.67 -21.73
N LEU A 7 11.97 20.22 -22.62
CA LEU A 7 12.88 21.09 -23.36
C LEU A 7 12.11 22.09 -24.22
N ILE A 8 11.14 21.61 -25.01
CA ILE A 8 10.32 22.47 -25.88
C ILE A 8 9.46 23.43 -25.05
N TYR A 9 8.99 23.03 -23.87
CA TYR A 9 8.32 23.94 -22.94
C TYR A 9 9.23 25.10 -22.52
N GLY A 10 10.49 24.81 -22.21
CA GLY A 10 11.52 25.79 -21.88
C GLY A 10 11.84 26.71 -23.06
N GLU A 11 12.05 26.15 -24.26
CA GLU A 11 12.24 26.91 -25.50
C GLU A 11 11.06 27.85 -25.80
N SER A 12 9.85 27.45 -25.41
CA SER A 12 8.63 28.24 -25.55
C SER A 12 8.41 29.24 -24.41
N ARG A 13 9.43 29.48 -23.58
CA ARG A 13 9.42 30.41 -22.43
C ARG A 13 8.23 30.17 -21.48
N GLY A 14 7.86 28.90 -21.29
CA GLY A 14 6.74 28.51 -20.43
C GLY A 14 5.35 28.65 -21.07
N ASN A 15 5.23 28.99 -22.36
CA ASN A 15 3.95 28.98 -23.05
C ASN A 15 3.63 27.57 -23.56
N ALA A 16 2.74 26.87 -22.85
CA ALA A 16 2.37 25.50 -23.18
C ALA A 16 1.67 25.36 -24.54
N ARG A 17 0.92 26.38 -25.01
CA ARG A 17 0.23 26.32 -26.31
C ARG A 17 1.20 26.44 -27.47
N GLU A 18 2.18 27.34 -27.35
CA GLU A 18 3.27 27.44 -28.33
C GLU A 18 4.14 26.18 -28.33
N ALA A 19 4.38 25.61 -27.14
CA ALA A 19 5.14 24.37 -26.99
C ALA A 19 4.49 23.20 -27.74
N VAL A 20 3.16 23.09 -27.74
CA VAL A 20 2.45 22.06 -28.52
C VAL A 20 2.72 22.22 -30.01
N ARG A 21 2.60 23.45 -30.55
CA ARG A 21 2.81 23.71 -31.99
C ARG A 21 4.24 23.40 -32.40
N ARG A 22 5.23 23.82 -31.59
CA ARG A 22 6.64 23.51 -31.83
C ARG A 22 6.94 22.02 -31.74
N TYR A 23 6.31 21.32 -30.78
CA TYR A 23 6.47 19.88 -30.63
C TYR A 23 5.94 19.12 -31.85
N GLN A 24 4.77 19.51 -32.36
CA GLN A 24 4.19 18.93 -33.57
C GLN A 24 5.12 19.11 -34.79
N GLY A 25 5.69 20.30 -34.97
CA GLY A 25 6.60 20.57 -36.08
C GLY A 25 7.92 19.80 -35.98
N ARG A 26 8.45 19.62 -34.77
CA ARG A 26 9.75 18.94 -34.54
C ARG A 26 9.64 17.42 -34.52
N PHE A 27 8.46 16.88 -34.18
CA PHE A 27 8.20 15.45 -34.08
C PHE A 27 6.87 15.08 -34.74
N PRO A 28 6.78 15.14 -36.09
CA PRO A 28 5.53 14.90 -36.81
C PRO A 28 4.99 13.47 -36.64
N ASP A 29 5.87 12.48 -36.49
CA ASP A 29 5.49 11.06 -36.37
C ASP A 29 5.10 10.64 -34.93
N ARG A 30 5.25 11.53 -33.94
CA ARG A 30 4.96 11.22 -32.53
C ARG A 30 3.57 11.69 -32.14
N ARG A 31 2.98 11.01 -31.16
CA ARG A 31 1.70 11.44 -30.58
C ARG A 31 1.84 12.84 -29.98
N LEU A 32 0.94 13.74 -30.37
CA LEU A 32 0.92 15.11 -29.87
C LEU A 32 0.59 15.15 -28.36
N PRO A 33 1.50 15.67 -27.51
CA PRO A 33 1.24 15.82 -26.09
C PRO A 33 0.20 16.92 -25.83
N SER A 34 -0.63 16.74 -24.81
CA SER A 34 -1.61 17.77 -24.41
C SER A 34 -0.94 18.94 -23.68
N VAL A 35 -1.55 20.13 -23.74
CA VAL A 35 -1.11 21.31 -22.98
C VAL A 35 -0.88 21.01 -21.49
N LYS A 36 -1.79 20.23 -20.88
CA LYS A 36 -1.69 19.81 -19.47
C LYS A 36 -0.43 18.98 -19.20
N MET A 37 0.03 18.20 -20.18
CA MET A 37 1.23 17.36 -20.05
C MET A 37 2.49 18.20 -19.88
N PHE A 38 2.65 19.26 -20.68
CA PHE A 38 3.76 20.23 -20.55
C PHE A 38 3.79 20.86 -19.15
N LEU A 39 2.63 21.35 -18.69
CA LEU A 39 2.48 21.96 -17.36
C LEU A 39 2.79 20.97 -16.23
N ASN A 40 2.23 19.76 -16.30
CA ASN A 40 2.38 18.77 -15.24
C ASN A 40 3.81 18.22 -15.15
N ILE A 41 4.52 18.08 -16.28
CA ILE A 41 5.91 17.65 -16.29
C ILE A 41 6.80 18.73 -15.65
N HIS A 42 6.63 20.00 -16.07
CA HIS A 42 7.40 21.09 -15.48
C HIS A 42 7.13 21.25 -13.98
N ARG A 43 5.86 21.20 -13.59
CA ARG A 43 5.46 21.27 -12.18
C ARG A 43 6.11 20.16 -11.35
N ARG A 44 5.98 18.90 -11.79
CA ARG A 44 6.56 17.76 -11.08
C ARG A 44 8.08 17.84 -10.99
N LEU A 45 8.75 18.28 -12.05
CA LEU A 45 10.18 18.50 -12.03
C LEU A 45 10.57 19.56 -10.99
N ARG A 46 9.80 20.64 -10.87
CA ARG A 46 10.03 21.71 -9.89
C ARG A 46 9.78 21.25 -8.44
N GLU A 47 8.72 20.49 -8.21
CA GLU A 47 8.28 20.09 -6.87
C GLU A 47 9.04 18.88 -6.33
N THR A 48 9.32 17.89 -7.18
CA THR A 48 9.84 16.57 -6.76
C THR A 48 11.17 16.19 -7.43
N GLY A 49 11.64 16.97 -8.40
CA GLY A 49 12.83 16.63 -9.20
C GLY A 49 12.61 15.47 -10.20
N LYS A 50 11.39 14.95 -10.32
CA LYS A 50 11.08 13.79 -11.16
C LYS A 50 10.19 14.15 -12.34
N LEU A 51 10.46 13.57 -13.52
CA LEU A 51 9.60 13.70 -14.71
C LEU A 51 8.39 12.76 -14.67
N LEU A 52 8.56 11.59 -14.04
CA LEU A 52 7.50 10.60 -13.88
C LEU A 52 6.72 10.87 -12.60
N PRO A 53 5.39 10.68 -12.62
CA PRO A 53 4.59 10.79 -11.41
C PRO A 53 4.91 9.62 -10.47
N ASP A 54 5.02 9.91 -9.17
CA ASP A 54 5.22 8.84 -8.20
C ASP A 54 4.00 7.88 -8.23
N ARG A 55 4.27 6.59 -8.40
CA ARG A 55 3.22 5.57 -8.41
C ARG A 55 2.63 5.39 -7.02
N ARG A 56 3.37 5.73 -5.97
CA ARG A 56 2.97 5.50 -4.57
C ARG A 56 1.87 6.46 -4.11
N GLU A 57 1.85 7.68 -4.62
CA GLU A 57 0.82 8.69 -4.30
C GLU A 57 -0.51 8.49 -5.06
N ARG A 58 -0.53 7.57 -6.03
CA ARG A 58 -1.77 7.14 -6.71
C ARG A 58 -2.51 6.03 -5.97
N GLY A 59 -2.07 5.65 -4.78
CA GLY A 59 -2.93 4.89 -3.87
C GLY A 59 -3.97 5.83 -3.28
N SER A 60 -5.24 5.41 -3.23
CA SER A 60 -6.24 6.11 -2.42
C SER A 60 -5.66 6.34 -1.03
N GLN A 61 -5.52 7.61 -0.61
CA GLN A 61 -5.19 7.91 0.78
C GLN A 61 -6.23 7.18 1.65
N ARG A 62 -5.77 6.45 2.67
CA ARG A 62 -6.68 5.71 3.56
C ARG A 62 -7.61 6.75 4.19
N PRO A 63 -8.93 6.66 4.03
CA PRO A 63 -9.81 7.49 4.84
C PRO A 63 -9.55 7.19 6.33
N ASP A 64 -9.51 8.22 7.17
CA ASP A 64 -9.23 8.12 8.63
C ASP A 64 -10.05 7.03 9.34
N ARG A 65 -11.25 6.74 8.82
CA ARG A 65 -12.11 5.66 9.29
C ARG A 65 -11.43 4.29 9.31
N ILE A 66 -10.48 4.04 8.41
CA ILE A 66 -9.72 2.79 8.34
C ILE A 66 -8.63 2.75 9.42
N LEU A 67 -7.99 3.88 9.74
CA LEU A 67 -6.94 3.94 10.78
C LEU A 67 -7.50 3.62 12.17
N ASN A 68 -8.64 4.22 12.54
CA ASN A 68 -9.33 3.89 13.80
C ASN A 68 -9.74 2.41 13.86
N THR A 69 -9.98 1.78 12.72
CA THR A 69 -10.35 0.36 12.65
C THR A 69 -9.11 -0.53 12.81
N GLU A 70 -7.96 -0.11 12.28
CA GLU A 70 -6.69 -0.84 12.38
C GLU A 70 -6.21 -0.93 13.83
N GLU A 71 -6.23 0.17 14.58
CA GLU A 71 -5.80 0.21 15.99
C GLU A 71 -6.59 -0.78 16.85
N VAL A 72 -7.92 -0.75 16.74
CA VAL A 72 -8.82 -1.64 17.51
C VAL A 72 -8.59 -3.12 17.18
N VAL A 73 -8.26 -3.44 15.92
CA VAL A 73 -7.92 -4.81 15.50
C VAL A 73 -6.58 -5.24 16.09
N LEU A 74 -5.58 -4.35 16.10
CA LEU A 74 -4.26 -4.64 16.65
C LEU A 74 -4.29 -4.83 18.16
N ASP A 75 -5.03 -3.99 18.89
CA ASP A 75 -5.20 -4.12 20.34
C ASP A 75 -5.84 -5.46 20.71
N ALA A 76 -6.88 -5.87 19.98
CA ALA A 76 -7.54 -7.16 20.22
C ALA A 76 -6.63 -8.36 19.96
N VAL A 77 -5.70 -8.26 19.02
CA VAL A 77 -4.68 -9.28 18.76
C VAL A 77 -3.60 -9.27 19.83
N TYR A 78 -3.23 -8.10 20.34
CA TYR A 78 -2.29 -7.98 21.45
C TYR A 78 -2.84 -8.62 22.73
N GLU A 79 -4.11 -8.38 23.06
CA GLU A 79 -4.79 -9.00 24.21
C GLU A 79 -4.93 -10.52 24.08
N ASN A 80 -5.17 -11.02 22.86
CA ASN A 80 -5.32 -12.44 22.60
C ASN A 80 -4.68 -12.84 21.25
N PRO A 81 -3.39 -13.22 21.25
CA PRO A 81 -2.67 -13.60 20.02
C PRO A 81 -3.25 -14.82 19.29
N SER A 82 -4.07 -15.62 19.97
CA SER A 82 -4.70 -16.82 19.42
C SER A 82 -6.06 -16.58 18.75
N ILE A 83 -6.51 -15.32 18.72
CA ILE A 83 -7.79 -14.95 18.11
C ILE A 83 -7.75 -15.15 16.60
N CYS A 84 -8.80 -15.78 16.05
CA CYS A 84 -8.87 -15.99 14.61
C CYS A 84 -9.40 -14.75 13.89
N ILE A 85 -8.89 -14.52 12.67
CA ILE A 85 -9.27 -13.38 11.82
C ILE A 85 -10.80 -13.33 11.57
N ARG A 86 -11.46 -14.49 11.51
CA ARG A 86 -12.93 -14.57 11.37
C ARG A 86 -13.67 -14.00 12.57
N ARG A 87 -13.16 -14.22 13.78
CA ARG A 87 -13.75 -13.67 15.01
C ARG A 87 -13.54 -12.16 15.09
N LEU A 88 -12.37 -11.66 14.69
CA LEU A 88 -12.10 -10.22 14.58
C LEU A 88 -13.05 -9.55 13.57
N SER A 89 -13.25 -10.17 12.41
CA SER A 89 -14.16 -9.66 11.38
C SER A 89 -15.59 -9.50 11.87
N GLY A 90 -16.14 -10.53 12.52
CA GLY A 90 -17.49 -10.46 13.11
C GLY A 90 -17.59 -9.49 14.29
N ARG A 91 -16.52 -9.32 15.08
CA ARG A 91 -16.51 -8.41 16.24
C ARG A 91 -16.51 -6.94 15.84
N PHE A 92 -15.78 -6.60 14.79
CA PHE A 92 -15.54 -5.20 14.40
C PHE A 92 -16.26 -4.79 13.10
N ASP A 93 -17.03 -5.69 12.49
CA ASP A 93 -17.69 -5.49 11.19
C ASP A 93 -16.72 -5.04 10.08
N VAL A 94 -15.56 -5.69 10.05
CA VAL A 94 -14.47 -5.41 9.11
C VAL A 94 -14.27 -6.59 8.18
N SER A 95 -13.96 -6.33 6.91
CA SER A 95 -13.66 -7.40 5.97
C SER A 95 -12.44 -8.23 6.43
N LEU A 96 -12.49 -9.55 6.20
CA LEU A 96 -11.37 -10.44 6.49
C LEU A 96 -10.08 -9.99 5.80
N TRP A 97 -10.18 -9.46 4.59
CA TRP A 97 -9.02 -9.01 3.81
C TRP A 97 -8.37 -7.78 4.42
N THR A 98 -9.16 -6.83 4.92
CA THR A 98 -8.65 -5.66 5.63
C THR A 98 -7.88 -6.10 6.88
N ILE A 99 -8.47 -6.97 7.72
CA ILE A 99 -7.79 -7.48 8.92
C ILE A 99 -6.51 -8.23 8.55
N TRP A 100 -6.56 -9.14 7.58
CA TRP A 100 -5.39 -9.89 7.11
C TRP A 100 -4.27 -8.95 6.64
N ARG A 101 -4.62 -7.91 5.87
CA ARG A 101 -3.67 -6.92 5.38
C ARG A 101 -3.07 -6.11 6.53
N THR A 102 -3.87 -5.62 7.47
CA THR A 102 -3.39 -4.87 8.65
C THR A 102 -2.39 -5.70 9.45
N LEU A 103 -2.71 -6.98 9.71
CA LEU A 103 -1.81 -7.87 10.44
C LEU A 103 -0.51 -8.13 9.68
N HIS A 104 -0.59 -8.37 8.37
CA HIS A 104 0.59 -8.56 7.54
C HIS A 104 1.48 -7.31 7.46
N GLU A 105 0.89 -6.12 7.38
CA GLU A 105 1.63 -4.85 7.38
C GLU A 105 2.38 -4.62 8.70
N GLN A 106 1.85 -5.13 9.82
CA GLN A 106 2.48 -5.10 11.14
C GLN A 106 3.33 -6.35 11.45
N LEU A 107 3.57 -7.22 10.48
CA LEU A 107 4.32 -8.48 10.63
C LEU A 107 3.75 -9.42 11.71
N LEU A 108 2.44 -9.36 11.95
CA LEU A 108 1.72 -10.23 12.87
C LEU A 108 1.11 -11.42 12.13
N TYR A 109 1.25 -12.62 12.71
CA TYR A 109 0.72 -13.87 12.17
C TYR A 109 -0.12 -14.60 13.23
N PRO A 110 -1.33 -14.12 13.56
CA PRO A 110 -2.18 -14.78 14.54
C PRO A 110 -2.52 -16.19 14.07
N TYR A 111 -2.23 -17.17 14.93
CA TYR A 111 -2.53 -18.57 14.68
C TYR A 111 -3.62 -19.03 15.64
N HIS A 112 -4.55 -19.83 15.15
CA HIS A 112 -5.59 -20.38 16.00
C HIS A 112 -5.06 -21.61 16.74
N VAL A 113 -4.85 -21.49 18.05
CA VAL A 113 -4.46 -22.64 18.88
C VAL A 113 -5.66 -23.54 19.10
N GLN A 114 -5.64 -24.70 18.44
CA GLN A 114 -6.62 -25.76 18.66
C GLN A 114 -6.10 -26.74 19.72
N ARG A 115 -6.74 -26.78 20.89
CA ARG A 115 -6.44 -27.78 21.92
C ARG A 115 -7.07 -29.11 21.50
N VAL A 116 -6.24 -30.09 21.13
CA VAL A 116 -6.67 -31.42 20.67
C VAL A 116 -6.73 -32.46 21.79
N GLN A 117 -6.09 -32.20 22.94
CA GLN A 117 -6.04 -33.11 24.07
C GLN A 117 -6.19 -32.33 25.39
N ALA A 118 -7.03 -32.81 26.29
CA ALA A 118 -7.19 -32.26 27.64
C ALA A 118 -6.27 -33.02 28.61
N LEU A 119 -5.05 -32.51 28.80
CA LEU A 119 -4.07 -33.17 29.67
C LEU A 119 -4.48 -33.10 31.13
N ARG A 120 -4.37 -34.24 31.81
CA ARG A 120 -4.53 -34.35 33.26
C ARG A 120 -3.16 -34.20 33.94
N PRO A 121 -3.12 -33.79 35.22
CA PRO A 121 -1.88 -33.70 35.98
C PRO A 121 -1.05 -35.01 35.99
N THR A 122 -1.72 -36.16 35.89
CA THR A 122 -1.10 -37.49 35.83
C THR A 122 -0.31 -37.73 34.54
N ASP A 123 -0.63 -37.02 33.45
CA ASP A 123 -0.07 -37.28 32.12
C ASP A 123 1.30 -36.63 31.90
N PHE A 124 1.71 -35.68 32.76
CA PHE A 124 2.95 -34.92 32.55
C PHE A 124 4.21 -35.78 32.71
N VAL A 125 4.28 -36.60 33.78
CA VAL A 125 5.46 -37.41 34.07
C VAL A 125 5.72 -38.47 32.99
N PRO A 126 4.72 -39.29 32.58
CA PRO A 126 4.93 -40.28 31.53
C PRO A 126 5.33 -39.67 30.18
N ARG A 127 4.76 -38.51 29.81
CA ARG A 127 5.07 -37.86 28.53
C ARG A 127 6.47 -37.26 28.50
N ARG A 128 6.96 -36.72 29.62
CA ARG A 128 8.34 -36.25 29.72
C ARG A 128 9.32 -37.41 29.54
N ALA A 129 9.10 -38.51 30.27
CA ALA A 129 9.93 -39.70 30.16
C ALA A 129 9.98 -40.26 28.73
N PHE A 130 8.84 -40.25 28.00
CA PHE A 130 8.79 -40.66 26.60
C PHE A 130 9.63 -39.76 25.67
N CYS A 131 9.64 -38.45 25.87
CA CYS A 131 10.42 -37.52 25.04
C CYS A 131 11.93 -37.53 25.35
N GLU A 132 12.32 -38.01 26.54
CA GLU A 132 13.71 -38.09 27.00
C GLU A 132 14.36 -39.46 26.72
N TRP A 133 13.61 -40.41 26.15
CA TRP A 133 14.08 -41.74 25.75
C TRP A 133 14.63 -41.76 24.32
#